data_AF-A0A5C6Y077-F1
#
_entry.id   AF-A0A5C6Y077-F1
#
_cell.length_a   1.000
_cell.length_b   1.000
_cell.length_c   1.000
_cell.angle_alpha   90.00
_cell.angle_beta   90.00
_cell.angle_gamma   90.00
#
_symmetry.space_group_name_H-M   'P 1'
#
loop_
_entity.id
_entity.type
_entity.pdbx_description
1 polymer ?
#
loop_
_entity_poly.entity_id
_entity_poly.type
_entity_poly.pdbx_seq_one_letter_code
_entity_poly.pdbx_strand_id
1 'polypeptide(L)'
;MENNIGIGILVALTFTSTVFVINTEYYTKSQKIILYLLFLFPPAQWILGAILLLWNKENDKTEGFNLYKFDNQIDELRSLRNKGLLTESEYVLKSKQIRDKKQTIFFEQTKEYKTLKKLKDQNILTEKEFLEKTELLKSSLGSTVEAKEESLKEI
;
A
#
# COMPACT_ATOMS: atom_id res chain seq x y z
N MET A 1 -31.33 7.98 34.91
CA MET A 1 -31.61 7.57 33.50
C MET A 1 -30.64 8.22 32.53
N GLU A 2 -30.31 9.51 32.68
CA GLU A 2 -29.42 10.25 31.76
C GLU A 2 -28.00 9.67 31.63
N ASN A 3 -27.38 9.24 32.74
CA ASN A 3 -26.04 8.63 32.70
C ASN A 3 -25.98 7.35 31.84
N ASN A 4 -27.07 6.58 31.78
CA ASN A 4 -27.14 5.34 31.00
C ASN A 4 -27.23 5.63 29.50
N ILE A 5 -27.83 6.76 29.12
CA ILE A 5 -27.92 7.22 27.73
C ILE A 5 -26.53 7.65 27.25
N GLY A 6 -25.78 8.40 28.06
CA GLY A 6 -24.42 8.82 27.73
C GLY A 6 -23.45 7.63 27.55
N ILE A 7 -23.55 6.62 28.41
CA ILE A 7 -22.78 5.38 28.29
C ILE A 7 -23.14 4.65 26.99
N GLY A 8 -24.42 4.55 26.65
CA GLY A 8 -24.87 3.92 25.40
C GLY A 8 -24.31 4.60 24.15
N ILE A 9 -24.29 5.93 24.13
CA ILE A 9 -23.71 6.71 23.03
C ILE A 9 -22.20 6.46 22.91
N LEU A 10 -21.47 6.47 24.03
CA LEU A 10 -20.02 6.23 24.03
C LEU A 10 -19.68 4.83 23.50
N VAL A 11 -20.42 3.81 23.93
CA VAL A 11 -20.21 2.44 23.45
C VAL A 11 -20.51 2.34 21.95
N ALA A 12 -21.62 2.93 21.49
CA ALA A 12 -21.97 2.94 20.06
C ALA A 12 -20.93 3.68 19.21
N LEU A 13 -20.44 4.84 19.67
CA LEU A 13 -19.40 5.62 18.99
C LEU A 13 -18.09 4.84 18.93
N THR A 14 -17.71 4.19 20.03
CA THR A 14 -16.51 3.36 20.07
C THR A 14 -16.63 2.22 19.06
N PHE A 15 -17.74 1.47 19.08
CA PHE A 15 -17.96 0.34 18.19
C PHE A 15 -17.94 0.76 16.71
N THR A 16 -18.67 1.82 16.36
CA THR A 16 -18.70 2.36 15.00
C THR A 16 -17.33 2.86 14.55
N SER A 17 -16.57 3.52 15.44
CA SER A 17 -15.21 3.98 15.14
C SER A 17 -14.25 2.82 14.86
N THR A 18 -14.36 1.72 15.60
CA THR A 18 -13.52 0.53 15.39
C THR A 18 -13.87 -0.19 14.12
N VAL A 19 -15.17 -0.35 13.83
CA VAL A 19 -15.63 -0.90 12.55
C VAL A 19 -15.12 -0.05 11.38
N PHE A 20 -15.18 1.28 11.50
CA PHE A 20 -14.64 2.20 10.50
C PHE A 20 -13.14 1.98 10.27
N VAL A 21 -12.33 1.89 11.34
CA VAL A 21 -10.88 1.67 11.26
C VAL A 21 -10.54 0.34 10.57
N ILE A 22 -11.28 -0.73 10.85
CA ILE A 22 -11.03 -2.04 10.25
C ILE A 22 -11.34 -2.03 8.75
N ASN A 23 -12.46 -1.41 8.36
CA ASN A 23 -12.98 -1.45 6.99
C ASN A 23 -12.33 -0.43 6.05
N THR A 24 -11.79 0.66 6.58
CA THR A 24 -11.19 1.69 5.73
C THR A 24 -9.86 1.26 5.11
N GLU A 25 -9.57 1.71 3.90
CA GLU A 25 -8.26 1.51 3.27
C GLU A 25 -7.20 2.48 3.80
N TYR A 26 -7.56 3.54 4.53
CA TYR A 26 -6.62 4.58 4.96
C TYR A 26 -5.51 4.10 5.90
N TYR A 27 -5.68 2.95 6.56
CA TYR A 27 -4.70 2.42 7.50
C TYR A 27 -4.06 1.14 6.96
N THR A 28 -2.76 0.97 7.21
CA THR A 28 -2.06 -0.29 6.90
C THR A 28 -2.53 -1.42 7.80
N LYS A 29 -2.29 -2.68 7.40
CA LYS A 29 -2.61 -3.87 8.21
C LYS A 29 -2.10 -3.76 9.65
N SER A 30 -0.84 -3.37 9.84
CA SER A 30 -0.22 -3.25 11.16
C SER A 30 -0.84 -2.13 12.00
N GLN A 31 -1.16 -0.98 11.38
CA GLN A 31 -1.84 0.12 12.06
C GLN A 31 -3.25 -0.27 12.50
N LYS A 32 -3.99 -1.04 11.67
CA LYS A 32 -5.30 -1.58 12.05
C LYS A 32 -5.22 -2.51 13.25
N ILE A 33 -4.21 -3.38 13.30
CA ILE A 33 -4.00 -4.29 14.44
C ILE A 33 -3.73 -3.49 15.72
N ILE A 34 -2.88 -2.47 15.66
CA ILE A 34 -2.58 -1.59 16.80
C ILE A 34 -3.85 -0.86 17.26
N LEU A 35 -4.56 -0.20 16.34
CA LEU A 35 -5.79 0.53 16.67
C LEU A 35 -6.90 -0.38 17.20
N TYR A 36 -6.97 -1.62 16.71
CA TYR A 36 -7.91 -2.62 17.21
C TYR A 36 -7.60 -3.02 18.66
N LEU A 37 -6.33 -3.20 19.01
CA LEU A 37 -5.92 -3.45 20.40
C LEU A 37 -6.28 -2.25 21.32
N LEU A 38 -6.26 -1.03 20.78
CA LEU A 38 -6.66 0.19 21.48
C LEU A 38 -8.17 0.36 21.66
N PHE A 39 -9.00 -0.58 21.20
CA PHE A 39 -10.46 -0.59 21.46
C PHE A 39 -10.81 -0.53 22.95
N LEU A 40 -9.95 -1.08 23.82
CA LEU A 40 -10.09 -1.01 25.27
C LEU A 40 -9.89 0.41 25.83
N PHE A 41 -9.24 1.29 25.07
CA PHE A 41 -8.98 2.68 25.42
C PHE A 41 -9.45 3.61 24.30
N PRO A 42 -10.77 3.80 24.13
CA PRO A 42 -11.35 4.54 22.99
C PRO A 42 -10.76 5.94 22.75
N PRO A 43 -10.51 6.77 23.79
CA PRO A 43 -9.87 8.06 23.59
C PRO A 43 -8.49 7.96 22.95
N ALA A 44 -7.69 6.98 23.36
CA ALA A 44 -6.37 6.74 22.77
C ALA A 44 -6.48 6.23 21.33
N GLN A 45 -7.46 5.36 21.05
CA GLN A 45 -7.74 4.90 19.68
C GLN A 45 -8.09 6.07 18.76
N TRP A 46 -8.91 7.03 19.21
CA TRP A 46 -9.30 8.19 18.40
C TRP A 46 -8.13 9.13 18.13
N ILE A 47 -7.33 9.45 19.14
CA ILE A 47 -6.16 10.32 19.00
C ILE A 47 -5.15 9.67 18.05
N LEU A 48 -4.78 8.41 18.29
CA LEU A 48 -3.82 7.71 17.44
C LEU A 48 -4.37 7.51 16.03
N GLY A 49 -5.66 7.18 15.89
CA GLY A 49 -6.33 7.06 14.60
C GLY A 49 -6.25 8.35 13.80
N ALA A 50 -6.57 9.49 14.41
CA ALA A 50 -6.46 10.80 13.75
C ALA A 50 -5.03 11.11 13.32
N ILE A 51 -4.03 10.88 14.19
CA ILE A 51 -2.61 11.08 13.87
C ILE A 51 -2.20 10.21 12.68
N LEU A 52 -2.52 8.91 12.72
CA LEU A 52 -2.18 7.98 11.65
C LEU A 52 -2.91 8.31 10.34
N LEU A 53 -4.15 8.80 10.40
CA LEU A 53 -4.91 9.19 9.23
C LEU A 53 -4.27 10.42 8.56
N LEU A 54 -3.88 11.43 9.34
CA LEU A 54 -3.17 12.60 8.83
C LEU A 54 -1.79 12.21 8.28
N TRP A 55 -1.05 11.40 9.04
CA TRP A 55 0.25 10.88 8.61
C TRP A 55 0.11 10.14 7.29
N ASN A 56 -0.78 9.15 7.19
CA ASN A 56 -0.96 8.35 5.98
C ASN A 56 -1.51 9.16 4.81
N LYS A 57 -2.32 10.19 5.05
CA LYS A 57 -2.79 11.09 3.99
C LYS A 57 -1.65 11.90 3.39
N GLU A 58 -0.75 12.41 4.22
CA GLU A 58 0.45 13.12 3.75
C GLU A 58 1.46 12.15 3.13
N ASN A 59 1.47 10.93 3.65
CA ASN A 59 2.31 9.82 3.24
C ASN A 59 1.59 8.83 2.33
N ASP A 60 0.59 9.25 1.54
CA ASP A 60 -0.04 8.39 0.52
C ASP A 60 0.98 8.01 -0.58
N LYS A 61 2.17 8.63 -0.51
CA LYS A 61 3.41 8.32 -1.23
C LYS A 61 4.33 7.31 -0.53
N THR A 62 3.97 6.80 0.64
CA THR A 62 4.80 5.85 1.40
C THR A 62 4.64 4.42 0.94
N GLU A 63 5.76 3.71 1.07
CA GLU A 63 6.14 2.51 0.36
C GLU A 63 5.22 1.31 0.64
N GLY A 64 4.72 1.17 1.86
CA GLY A 64 3.85 0.06 2.26
C GLY A 64 2.39 0.20 1.84
N PHE A 65 1.88 1.42 1.66
CA PHE A 65 0.47 1.66 1.34
C PHE A 65 0.13 1.28 -0.10
N ASN A 66 0.97 1.71 -1.05
CA ASN A 66 0.79 1.40 -2.47
C ASN A 66 0.98 -0.09 -2.77
N LEU A 67 1.97 -0.76 -2.14
CA LEU A 67 2.20 -2.19 -2.34
C LEU A 67 1.01 -3.03 -1.87
N TYR A 68 0.44 -2.70 -0.71
CA TYR A 68 -0.73 -3.39 -0.17
C TYR A 68 -1.99 -3.17 -1.00
N LYS A 69 -2.16 -1.96 -1.56
CA LYS A 69 -3.25 -1.62 -2.48
C LYS A 69 -3.23 -2.48 -3.74
N PHE A 70 -2.06 -2.71 -4.33
CA PHE A 70 -1.94 -3.55 -5.52
C PHE A 70 -2.28 -5.02 -5.25
N ASP A 71 -1.92 -5.55 -4.08
CA ASP A 71 -2.26 -6.92 -3.70
C ASP A 71 -3.79 -7.08 -3.53
N ASN A 72 -4.46 -6.12 -2.88
CA ASN A 72 -5.92 -6.13 -2.77
C ASN A 72 -6.59 -6.03 -4.14
N GLN A 73 -6.09 -5.18 -5.05
CA GLN A 73 -6.64 -5.07 -6.41
C GLN A 73 -6.51 -6.38 -7.21
N ILE A 74 -5.41 -7.12 -7.03
CA ILE A 74 -5.25 -8.44 -7.65
C ILE A 74 -6.23 -9.45 -7.06
N ASP A 75 -6.44 -9.44 -5.75
CA ASP A 75 -7.40 -10.32 -5.08
C ASP A 75 -8.86 -10.00 -5.45
N GLU A 76 -9.18 -8.71 -5.63
CA GLU A 76 -10.47 -8.26 -6.16
C GLU A 76 -10.69 -8.74 -7.60
N LEU A 77 -9.69 -8.60 -8.47
CA LEU A 77 -9.76 -9.13 -9.83
C LEU A 77 -9.95 -10.65 -9.84
N ARG A 78 -9.30 -11.37 -8.92
CA ARG A 78 -9.49 -12.81 -8.76
C ARG A 78 -10.92 -13.14 -8.32
N SER A 79 -11.49 -12.36 -7.41
CA SER A 79 -12.88 -12.50 -6.96
C SER A 79 -13.87 -12.24 -8.10
N LEU A 80 -13.64 -11.19 -8.91
CA LEU A 80 -14.46 -10.88 -10.09
C LEU A 80 -14.40 -11.98 -11.15
N ARG A 81 -13.22 -12.54 -11.40
CA ARG A 81 -13.06 -13.72 -12.26
C ARG A 81 -13.83 -14.92 -11.72
N ASN A 82 -13.69 -15.24 -10.43
CA ASN A 82 -14.38 -16.37 -9.81
C ASN A 82 -15.90 -16.24 -9.87
N LYS A 83 -16.42 -15.02 -9.90
CA LYS A 83 -17.84 -14.71 -10.09
C LYS A 83 -18.30 -14.76 -11.56
N GLY A 84 -17.40 -15.08 -12.49
CA GLY A 84 -17.68 -15.09 -13.93
C GLY A 84 -17.85 -13.70 -14.56
N LEU A 85 -17.50 -12.63 -13.83
CA LEU A 85 -17.61 -11.24 -14.31
C LEU A 85 -16.43 -10.82 -15.18
N LEU A 86 -15.33 -11.59 -15.14
CA LEU A 86 -14.15 -11.39 -15.98
C LEU A 86 -13.78 -12.71 -16.65
N THR A 87 -13.38 -12.63 -17.91
CA THR A 87 -12.74 -13.75 -18.59
C THR A 87 -11.32 -13.98 -18.07
N GLU A 88 -10.79 -15.20 -18.22
CA GLU A 88 -9.40 -15.51 -17.81
C GLU A 88 -8.39 -14.60 -18.54
N SER A 89 -8.61 -14.29 -19.82
CA SER A 89 -7.79 -13.37 -20.60
C SER A 89 -7.78 -11.95 -20.01
N GLU A 90 -8.93 -11.43 -19.59
CA GLU A 90 -9.03 -10.11 -18.98
C GLU A 90 -8.37 -10.07 -17.61
N TYR A 91 -8.54 -11.13 -16.81
CA TYR A 91 -7.88 -11.27 -15.52
C TYR A 91 -6.35 -11.26 -15.67
N VAL A 92 -5.81 -12.06 -16.59
CA VAL A 92 -4.36 -12.13 -16.84
C VAL A 92 -3.81 -10.79 -17.32
N LEU A 93 -4.48 -10.13 -18.27
CA LEU A 93 -4.03 -8.84 -18.80
C LEU A 93 -4.02 -7.76 -17.72
N LYS A 94 -5.13 -7.63 -16.96
CA LYS A 94 -5.28 -6.58 -15.94
C LYS A 94 -4.41 -6.84 -14.72
N SER A 95 -4.27 -8.10 -14.28
CA SER A 95 -3.36 -8.44 -13.18
C SER A 95 -1.90 -8.20 -13.56
N LYS A 96 -1.50 -8.45 -14.81
CA LYS A 96 -0.17 -8.09 -15.31
C LYS A 96 0.07 -6.59 -15.26
N GLN A 97 -0.88 -5.78 -15.75
CA GLN A 97 -0.77 -4.31 -15.68
C GLN A 97 -0.62 -3.79 -14.24
N ILE A 98 -1.30 -4.41 -13.27
CA ILE A 98 -1.16 -4.06 -11.86
C ILE A 98 0.22 -4.44 -11.32
N ARG A 99 0.74 -5.64 -11.66
CA ARG A 99 2.09 -6.06 -11.26
C ARG A 99 3.17 -5.16 -11.87
N ASP A 100 3.04 -4.78 -13.14
CA ASP A 100 3.99 -3.89 -13.81
C ASP A 100 4.02 -2.51 -13.14
N LYS A 101 2.85 -1.98 -12.74
CA LYS A 101 2.76 -0.75 -11.94
C LYS A 101 3.37 -0.92 -10.55
N LYS A 102 3.11 -2.03 -9.87
CA LYS A 102 3.71 -2.36 -8.57
C LYS A 102 5.24 -2.39 -8.66
N GLN A 103 5.78 -3.02 -9.69
CA GLN A 103 7.22 -3.11 -9.92
C GLN A 103 7.84 -1.76 -10.26
N THR A 104 7.16 -0.93 -11.06
CA THR A 104 7.60 0.44 -11.37
C THR A 104 7.69 1.28 -10.10
N ILE A 105 6.67 1.23 -9.25
CA ILE A 105 6.67 1.96 -7.97
C ILE A 105 7.74 1.42 -7.02
N PHE A 106 7.93 0.11 -6.95
CA PHE A 106 9.01 -0.48 -6.17
C PHE A 106 10.39 -0.01 -6.65
N PHE A 107 10.60 0.04 -7.97
CA PHE A 107 11.82 0.55 -8.58
C PHE A 107 12.07 2.01 -8.21
N GLU A 108 11.05 2.86 -8.31
CA GLU A 108 11.14 4.29 -7.93
C GLU A 108 11.42 4.49 -6.44
N GLN A 109 11.18 3.48 -5.61
CA GLN A 109 11.42 3.52 -4.18
C GLN A 109 12.82 3.05 -3.78
N THR A 110 13.55 2.41 -4.69
CA THR A 110 14.93 1.97 -4.44
C THR A 110 15.82 3.15 -4.05
N LYS A 111 16.82 2.87 -3.20
CA LYS A 111 17.75 3.90 -2.71
C LYS A 111 18.49 4.51 -3.89
N GLU A 112 18.89 3.68 -4.83
CA GLU A 112 19.61 4.00 -6.05
C GLU A 112 18.81 4.96 -6.93
N TYR A 113 17.53 4.67 -7.19
CA TYR A 113 16.67 5.56 -7.95
C TYR A 113 16.44 6.90 -7.23
N LYS A 114 16.17 6.88 -5.92
CA LYS A 114 16.00 8.10 -5.13
C LYS A 114 17.26 8.96 -5.12
N THR A 115 18.44 8.35 -5.06
CA THR A 115 19.72 9.05 -5.16
C THR A 115 19.88 9.69 -6.54
N LEU A 116 19.64 8.95 -7.62
CA LEU A 116 19.68 9.50 -8.98
C LEU A 116 18.69 10.66 -9.15
N LYS A 117 17.48 10.51 -8.61
CA LYS A 117 16.45 11.56 -8.65
C LYS A 117 16.88 12.80 -7.88
N LYS A 118 17.45 12.64 -6.68
CA LYS A 118 17.97 13.75 -5.88
C LYS A 118 19.10 14.49 -6.61
N LEU A 119 20.01 13.77 -7.26
CA LEU A 119 21.11 14.36 -8.04
C LEU A 119 20.58 15.12 -9.26
N LYS A 120 19.54 14.62 -9.91
CA LYS A 120 18.82 15.34 -10.98
C LYS A 120 18.15 16.61 -10.44
N ASP A 121 17.40 16.51 -9.33
CA ASP A 121 16.69 17.65 -8.74
C ASP A 121 17.64 18.76 -8.27
N GLN A 122 18.90 18.41 -7.96
CA GLN A 122 19.97 19.34 -7.64
C GLN A 122 20.70 19.91 -8.88
N ASN A 123 20.21 19.61 -10.09
CA ASN A 123 20.85 19.94 -11.37
C ASN A 123 22.31 19.43 -11.50
N ILE A 124 22.67 18.38 -10.75
CA ILE A 124 23.98 17.72 -10.83
C ILE A 124 24.01 16.76 -12.01
N LEU A 125 22.89 16.05 -12.25
CA LEU A 125 22.68 15.23 -13.44
C LEU A 125 21.81 15.96 -14.45
N THR A 126 22.17 15.86 -15.72
CA THR A 126 21.29 16.25 -16.82
C THR A 126 20.15 15.25 -16.99
N GLU A 127 19.06 15.66 -17.66
CA GLU A 127 17.93 14.78 -17.98
C GLU A 127 18.38 13.51 -18.72
N LYS A 128 19.33 13.64 -19.65
CA LYS A 128 19.87 12.53 -20.44
C LYS A 128 20.62 11.54 -19.56
N GLU A 129 21.52 12.03 -18.69
CA GLU A 129 22.29 11.17 -17.79
C GLU A 129 21.40 10.48 -16.75
N PHE A 130 20.34 11.16 -16.29
CA PHE A 130 19.36 10.54 -15.41
C PHE A 130 18.65 9.39 -16.11
N LEU A 131 18.14 9.60 -17.33
CA LEU A 131 17.44 8.56 -18.09
C LEU A 131 18.33 7.34 -18.36
N GLU A 132 19.54 7.56 -18.89
CA GLU A 132 20.49 6.47 -19.16
C GLU A 132 20.83 5.66 -17.89
N LYS A 133 21.07 6.34 -16.77
CA LYS A 133 21.39 5.66 -15.50
C LYS A 133 20.18 4.92 -14.93
N THR A 134 18.97 5.46 -15.08
CA THR A 134 17.75 4.76 -14.65
C THR A 134 17.45 3.53 -15.51
N GLU A 135 17.78 3.56 -16.80
CA GLU A 135 17.60 2.42 -17.70
C GLU A 135 18.58 1.27 -17.36
N LEU A 136 19.84 1.61 -17.08
CA LEU A 136 20.85 0.66 -16.58
C LEU A 136 20.45 0.06 -15.22
N LEU A 137 19.85 0.86 -14.35
CA LEU A 137 19.36 0.37 -13.06
C LEU A 137 18.21 -0.61 -13.26
N LYS A 138 17.29 -0.32 -14.19
CA LYS A 138 16.13 -1.17 -14.49
C LYS A 138 16.53 -2.51 -15.08
N SER A 139 17.51 -2.54 -15.98
CA SER A 139 18.01 -3.79 -16.57
C SER A 139 18.73 -4.67 -15.54
N SER A 140 19.53 -4.08 -14.65
CA SER A 140 20.22 -4.78 -13.55
C SER A 140 19.26 -5.38 -12.52
N LEU A 141 18.17 -4.67 -12.19
CA LEU A 141 17.12 -5.20 -11.31
C LEU A 141 16.25 -6.27 -12.00
N GLY A 142 15.95 -6.12 -13.30
CA GLY A 142 15.18 -7.10 -14.08
C GLY A 142 15.84 -8.49 -14.06
N SER A 143 17.15 -8.56 -14.27
CA SER A 143 17.92 -9.81 -14.19
C SER A 143 17.95 -10.45 -12.80
N THR A 144 17.75 -9.65 -11.74
CA THR A 144 17.75 -10.15 -10.35
C THR A 144 16.38 -10.68 -9.92
N VAL A 145 15.29 -10.14 -10.48
CA VAL A 145 13.92 -10.59 -10.18
C VAL A 145 13.58 -11.89 -10.92
N GLU A 146 14.01 -12.02 -12.19
CA GLU A 146 13.85 -13.26 -12.96
C GLU A 146 14.62 -14.44 -12.34
N ALA A 147 15.86 -14.22 -11.88
CA ALA A 147 16.67 -15.22 -11.20
C ALA A 147 16.04 -15.72 -9.87
N LYS A 148 15.25 -14.87 -9.19
CA LYS A 148 14.60 -15.23 -7.93
C LYS A 148 13.29 -16.00 -8.15
N GLU A 149 12.56 -15.72 -9.23
CA GLU A 149 11.36 -16.48 -9.61
C GLU A 149 11.70 -17.89 -10.14
N GLU A 150 12.84 -18.09 -10.79
CA GLU A 150 13.30 -19.44 -11.17
C GLU A 150 13.70 -20.27 -9.95
N SER A 151 14.43 -19.70 -8.98
CA SER A 151 14.83 -20.43 -7.76
C SER A 151 13.68 -20.87 -6.84
N LEU A 152 12.49 -20.25 -6.98
CA LEU A 152 11.29 -20.58 -6.22
C LEU A 152 10.39 -21.60 -6.91
N LYS A 153 10.64 -21.92 -8.19
CA LYS A 153 9.96 -22.99 -8.92
C LYS A 153 10.67 -24.33 -8.85
N GLU A 154 11.92 -24.34 -8.39
CA GLU A 154 12.75 -25.54 -8.20
C GLU A 154 12.69 -26.14 -6.78
N ILE A 155 11.80 -25.64 -5.91
CA ILE A 155 11.49 -26.19 -4.57
C ILE A 155 10.03 -26.65 -4.56
#